data_AF-A0A9E3A076-F1
#
_entry.id   AF-A0A9E3A076-F1
#
_cell.length_a   1.000
_cell.length_b   1.000
_cell.length_c   1.000
_cell.angle_alpha   90.00
_cell.angle_beta   90.00
_cell.angle_gamma   90.00
#
_symmetry.space_group_name_H-M   'P 1'
#
loop_
_entity.id
_entity.type
_entity.pdbx_description
1 polymer ?
#
loop_
_entity_poly.entity_id
_entity_poly.type
_entity_poly.pdbx_seq_one_letter_code
_entity_poly.pdbx_strand_id
1 'polypeptide(L)' 'MKTTFLEFEQPIAELETRIEELRYVQDDSAVDISEEIQRLTKRSQTLTKDIYGKLTPWQVAQ' A
#
# COMPACT_ATOMS: atom_id res chain seq x y z
N MET A 1 12.93 14.56 -2.63
CA MET A 1 11.60 15.10 -2.29
C MET A 1 10.94 14.08 -1.38
N LYS A 2 10.45 14.47 -0.19
CA LYS A 2 9.62 13.56 0.60
C LYS A 2 8.31 13.39 -0.18
N THR A 3 8.02 12.18 -0.63
CA THR A 3 6.69 11.78 -1.07
C THR A 3 5.80 11.82 0.16
N THR A 4 5.23 12.99 0.44
CA THR A 4 4.20 13.13 1.46
C THR A 4 2.94 12.53 0.88
N PHE A 5 2.53 11.37 1.39
CA PHE A 5 1.26 10.77 1.03
C PHE A 5 0.13 11.75 1.33
N LEU A 6 -0.78 11.93 0.37
CA LEU A 6 -1.98 12.72 0.57
C LEU A 6 -2.90 12.03 1.58
N GLU A 7 -3.82 12.76 2.20
CA GLU A 7 -4.70 12.19 3.24
C GLU A 7 -5.50 10.98 2.72
N PHE A 8 -5.91 11.01 1.45
CA PHE A 8 -6.60 9.90 0.82
C PHE A 8 -5.68 8.72 0.45
N GLU A 9 -4.37 8.92 0.43
CA GLU A 9 -3.36 7.89 0.17
C GLU A 9 -2.81 7.24 1.45
N GLN A 10 -3.09 7.80 2.62
CA GLN A 10 -2.76 7.22 3.93
C GLN A 10 -3.04 5.71 4.03
N PRO A 11 -4.24 5.21 3.66
CA PRO A 11 -4.52 3.77 3.78
C PRO A 11 -3.74 2.91 2.77
N ILE A 12 -3.22 3.50 1.69
CA ILE A 12 -2.30 2.83 0.75
C ILE A 12 -0.90 2.78 1.39
N ALA A 13 -0.44 3.90 1.94
CA ALA A 13 0.87 4.01 2.59
C ALA A 13 1.04 3.04 3.76
N GLU A 14 0.00 2.87 4.59
CA GLU A 14 0.00 1.89 5.68
C GLU A 14 0.12 0.45 5.15
N LEU A 15 -0.59 0.12 4.07
CA LEU A 15 -0.52 -1.19 3.43
C LEU A 15 0.84 -1.47 2.81
N GLU A 16 1.44 -0.48 2.14
CA GLU A 16 2.79 -0.60 1.57
C GLU A 16 3.84 -0.77 2.65
N THR A 17 3.77 0.03 3.72
CA THR A 17 4.66 -0.10 4.88
C THR A 17 4.57 -1.50 5.48
N ARG A 18 3.35 -2.02 5.62
CA ARG A 18 3.13 -3.38 6.15
C ARG A 18 3.70 -4.47 5.24
N ILE A 19 3.59 -4.31 3.92
CA ILE A 19 4.18 -5.23 2.94
C ILE A 19 5.70 -5.20 3.06
N GLU A 20 6.29 -4.02 3.20
CA GLU A 20 7.73 -3.84 3.31
C GLU A 20 8.30 -4.42 4.61
N GLU A 21 7.60 -4.23 5.73
CA GLU A 21 7.89 -4.91 7.01
C GLU A 21 7.87 -6.44 6.85
N LEU A 22 6.84 -6.98 6.18
CA LEU A 22 6.73 -8.43 5.98
C LEU A 22 7.83 -8.97 5.07
N ARG A 23 8.23 -8.22 4.03
CA ARG A 23 9.37 -8.58 3.18
C ARG A 23 10.67 -8.59 3.97
N TYR A 24 10.87 -7.62 4.85
CA TYR A 24 12.04 -7.56 5.71
C TYR A 24 12.10 -8.75 6.68
N VAL A 25 10.96 -9.11 7.30
CA VAL A 25 10.87 -10.30 8.18
C VAL A 25 11.07 -11.60 7.41
N GLN A 26 10.66 -11.66 6.13
CA GLN A 26 10.87 -12.83 5.28
C GLN A 26 12.36 -13.08 5.02
N ASP A 27 13.13 -12.03 4.76
CA ASP A 27 14.56 -12.15 4.52
C ASP A 27 15.32 -12.67 5.78
N ASP A 28 14.81 -12.36 6.98
CA ASP A 28 15.37 -12.78 8.28
C ASP A 28 14.79 -14.10 8.83
N SER A 29 13.80 -14.71 8.18
CA SER A 29 13.06 -15.88 8.71
C SER A 29 12.90 -17.00 7.68
N ALA A 30 12.96 -18.26 8.13
CA ALA A 30 12.69 -19.43 7.28
C ALA A 30 11.20 -19.64 6.96
N VAL A 31 10.33 -18.72 7.40
CA VAL A 31 8.88 -18.78 7.19
C VAL A 31 8.54 -18.23 5.81
N ASP A 32 7.85 -19.03 5.00
CA ASP A 32 7.32 -18.57 3.71
C ASP A 32 6.06 -17.71 3.93
N ILE A 33 6.22 -16.40 3.80
CA ILE A 33 5.16 -15.39 3.85
C ILE A 33 4.85 -14.79 2.46
N SER A 34 5.35 -15.41 1.39
CA SER A 34 5.16 -14.95 0.01
C SER A 34 3.69 -14.85 -0.38
N GLU A 35 2.86 -15.82 0.05
CA GLU A 35 1.41 -15.78 -0.22
C GLU A 35 0.72 -14.60 0.46
N GLU A 36 1.13 -14.26 1.69
CA GLU A 36 0.53 -13.16 2.43
C GLU A 36 0.95 -11.81 1.87
N ILE A 37 2.22 -11.68 1.47
CA ILE A 37 2.74 -10.53 0.73
C ILE A 37 1.95 -10.35 -0.58
N GLN A 38 1.70 -11.43 -1.33
CA GLN A 38 0.90 -11.36 -2.57
C GLN A 38 -0.54 -10.94 -2.30
N ARG A 39 -1.18 -11.46 -1.24
CA ARG A 39 -2.53 -11.08 -0.82
C ARG A 39 -2.61 -9.58 -0.50
N LEU A 40 -1.68 -9.08 0.31
CA LEU A 40 -1.62 -7.68 0.71
C LEU A 40 -1.31 -6.76 -0.48
N THR A 41 -0.40 -7.17 -1.37
CA THR A 41 -0.08 -6.42 -2.59
C THR A 41 -1.32 -6.27 -3.48
N LYS A 42 -2.08 -7.36 -3.69
CA LYS A 42 -3.31 -7.32 -4.48
C LYS A 42 -4.38 -6.42 -3.85
N ARG A 43 -4.46 -6.43 -2.51
CA ARG A 43 -5.35 -5.53 -1.76
C ARG A 43 -4.95 -4.07 -1.91
N SER A 44 -3.65 -3.76 -1.79
CA SER A 44 -3.11 -2.40 -2.00
C SER A 44 -3.44 -1.90 -3.41
N GLN A 45 -3.21 -2.71 -4.45
CA GLN A 45 -3.54 -2.36 -5.83
C GLN A 45 -5.04 -2.09 -6.05
N THR A 46 -5.90 -2.90 -5.43
CA THR A 46 -7.36 -2.72 -5.52
C THR A 46 -7.78 -1.43 -4.82
N LEU A 47 -7.28 -1.21 -3.61
CA LEU A 47 -7.56 -0.01 -2.82
C LEU A 47 -7.08 1.25 -3.54
N THR A 48 -5.89 1.20 -4.14
CA THR A 48 -5.34 2.26 -4.98
C THR A 48 -6.31 2.60 -6.11
N LYS A 49 -6.74 1.60 -6.90
CA LYS A 49 -7.71 1.82 -7.97
C LYS A 49 -9.03 2.40 -7.47
N ASP A 50 -9.52 1.94 -6.33
CA ASP A 50 -10.77 2.43 -5.75
C ASP A 50 -10.66 3.88 -5.26
N ILE A 51 -9.54 4.25 -4.63
CA ILE A 51 -9.29 5.61 -4.16
C ILE A 51 -9.14 6.55 -5.34
N TYR A 52 -8.23 6.26 -6.27
CA TYR A 52 -8.02 7.08 -7.46
C TYR A 52 -9.26 7.14 -8.36
N GLY A 53 -10.06 6.07 -8.42
CA GLY A 53 -11.31 6.00 -9.18
C GLY A 53 -12.50 6.74 -8.53
N LYS A 54 -12.42 7.06 -7.24
CA LYS A 54 -13.44 7.82 -6.50
C LYS A 54 -13.00 9.23 -6.13
N LEU A 55 -11.87 9.70 -6.66
CA LEU A 55 -11.38 11.04 -6.38
C LEU A 55 -12.39 12.08 -6.84
N THR A 56 -12.68 13.00 -5.93
CA THR A 56 -13.44 14.21 -6.26
C THR A 56 -12.54 15.19 -7.01
N PRO A 57 -13.11 16.09 -7.85
CA PRO A 57 -12.33 17.08 -8.58
C PRO A 57 -11.39 17.94 -7.70
N TRP A 58 -11.78 18.17 -6.43
CA TRP A 58 -10.96 18.91 -5.48
C TRP A 58 -9.73 18.10 -4.99
N GLN A 59 -9.87 16.78 -4.82
CA GLN A 59 -8.75 15.89 -4.46
C GLN A 59 -7.77 15.68 -5.61
N VAL A 60 -8.23 15.80 -6.87
CA VAL A 60 -7.37 15.73 -8.06
C VAL A 60 -6.54 17.00 -8.24
N ALA A 61 -7.06 18.14 -7.79
CA ALA A 61 -6.42 19.46 -7.93
C ALA A 61 -5.46 19.81 -6.77
N GLN A 62 -5.37 18.95 -5.75
CA GLN A 62 -4.56 19.13 -4.55
C GLN A 62 -3.08 18.81 -4.78
#